data_AF-A0A7S3FAE5-F1
#
_entry.id   AF-A0A7S3FAE5-F1
#
_cell.length_a   1.000
_cell.length_b   1.000
_cell.length_c   1.000
_cell.angle_alpha   90.00
_cell.angle_beta   90.00
_cell.angle_gamma   90.00
#
_symmetry.space_group_name_H-M   'P 1'
#
loop_
_entity.id
_entity.type
_entity.pdbx_description
1 polymer ?
#
loop_
_entity_poly.entity_id
_entity_poly.type
_entity_poly.pdbx_seq_one_letter_code
_entity_poly.pdbx_strand_id
1 'polypeptide(L)'
;AVGTRLSAYDARFVSRVDAGHQTSDAQMQMWLAYIERLPPAPPQPVTELERRKLIKTIVHVYGRRLEISGDVKSKQVSQGRFDVTKTDTVYESVKESFRTVYGVFDNSPAEKSMGEFLMACAKVRDDIKVTLFSRFAWLHQDRLSVDTYHFFLETLDCLRRLMGVNWRTVQREWEQGTAMVPMNFAFAYLANAYNTDEPEALPIQPRLMRICTASRTSSEMLVDLDQFLLLMVKEYNSGRCPVYPLVQPRNITAGVAEHQSRLVSLGL
;
A
#
# COMPACT_ATOMS: atom_id res chain seq x y z
N ALA A 1 -23.53 19.30 16.20
CA ALA A 1 -22.19 19.80 15.81
C ALA A 1 -21.57 18.96 14.67
N VAL A 2 -22.34 18.69 13.61
CA VAL A 2 -21.91 17.89 12.43
C VAL A 2 -21.48 18.81 11.27
N GLY A 3 -22.08 20.00 11.14
CA GLY A 3 -21.82 20.95 10.06
C GLY A 3 -20.43 21.59 10.04
N THR A 4 -19.78 21.77 11.19
CA THR A 4 -18.42 22.33 11.25
C THR A 4 -17.36 21.37 10.71
N ARG A 5 -17.59 20.05 10.78
CA ARG A 5 -16.64 19.03 10.31
C ARG A 5 -16.66 18.86 8.78
N LEU A 6 -17.81 19.04 8.14
CA LEU A 6 -17.96 19.09 6.67
C LEU A 6 -17.41 20.41 6.08
N SER A 7 -17.58 21.54 6.77
CA SER A 7 -17.00 22.81 6.29
C SER A 7 -15.45 22.80 6.30
N ALA A 8 -14.84 22.06 7.23
CA ALA A 8 -13.40 21.84 7.26
C ALA A 8 -12.93 20.81 6.22
N TYR A 9 -13.83 19.95 5.74
CA TYR A 9 -13.64 19.08 4.58
C TYR A 9 -13.58 19.96 3.32
N ASP A 10 -14.63 20.74 3.02
CA ASP A 10 -14.69 21.59 1.82
C ASP A 10 -13.52 22.60 1.73
N ALA A 11 -13.15 23.24 2.85
CA ALA A 11 -12.07 24.22 2.88
C ALA A 11 -10.67 23.64 2.57
N ARG A 12 -10.43 22.34 2.83
CA ARG A 12 -9.13 21.70 2.54
C ARG A 12 -9.01 21.22 1.08
N PHE A 13 -10.13 20.96 0.42
CA PHE A 13 -10.14 20.42 -0.95
C PHE A 13 -10.08 21.52 -2.02
N VAL A 14 -10.60 22.72 -1.73
CA VAL A 14 -10.54 23.86 -2.68
C VAL A 14 -9.11 24.39 -2.86
N SER A 15 -8.19 24.12 -1.93
CA SER A 15 -6.82 24.66 -1.94
C SER A 15 -5.72 23.70 -2.42
N ARG A 16 -6.04 22.48 -2.87
CA ARG A 16 -5.02 21.55 -3.41
C ARG A 16 -4.71 21.91 -4.87
N VAL A 17 -3.73 22.80 -5.05
CA VAL A 17 -2.99 22.94 -6.31
C VAL A 17 -2.04 21.75 -6.42
N ASP A 18 -2.13 20.99 -7.51
CA ASP A 18 -1.31 19.81 -7.81
C ASP A 18 0.19 20.15 -7.77
N ALA A 19 0.88 19.70 -6.72
CA ALA A 19 2.32 19.86 -6.53
C ALA A 19 3.01 18.51 -6.25
N GLY A 20 2.55 17.44 -6.90
CA GLY A 20 3.00 16.07 -6.65
C GLY A 20 3.89 15.48 -7.76
N HIS A 21 4.92 16.21 -8.20
CA HIS A 21 5.95 15.62 -9.08
C HIS A 21 6.77 14.60 -8.28
N GLN A 22 6.91 13.39 -8.82
CA GLN A 22 7.45 12.24 -8.07
C GLN A 22 8.94 12.34 -7.72
N THR A 23 9.63 13.36 -8.21
CA THR A 23 11.04 13.63 -7.94
C THR A 23 11.31 15.10 -8.26
N SER A 24 12.48 15.64 -7.88
CA SER A 24 13.03 16.76 -8.65
C SER A 24 13.08 16.36 -10.14
N ASP A 25 12.71 17.25 -11.07
CA ASP A 25 12.65 16.95 -12.52
C ASP A 25 13.89 16.19 -13.05
N ALA A 26 15.06 16.42 -12.45
CA ALA A 26 16.32 15.78 -12.80
C ALA A 26 16.33 14.25 -12.58
N GLN A 27 15.84 13.75 -11.43
CA GLN A 27 15.80 12.31 -11.16
C GLN A 27 14.69 11.62 -11.97
N MET A 28 13.58 12.32 -12.23
CA MET A 28 12.50 11.86 -13.10
C MET A 28 13.02 11.59 -14.52
N GLN A 29 13.77 12.54 -15.07
CA GLN A 29 14.33 12.45 -16.41
C GLN A 29 15.36 11.33 -16.53
N MET A 30 16.22 11.15 -15.52
CA MET A 30 17.16 10.03 -15.50
C MET A 30 16.44 8.67 -15.50
N TRP A 31 15.30 8.58 -14.81
CA TRP A 31 14.49 7.37 -14.76
C TRP A 31 13.74 7.10 -16.05
N LEU A 32 13.09 8.12 -16.62
CA LEU A 32 12.45 8.01 -17.92
C LEU A 32 13.46 7.61 -18.99
N ALA A 33 14.65 8.21 -18.97
CA ALA A 33 15.76 7.83 -19.85
C ALA A 33 16.24 6.40 -19.60
N TYR A 34 16.23 5.90 -18.36
CA TYR A 34 16.55 4.50 -18.07
C TYR A 34 15.50 3.55 -18.65
N ILE A 35 14.20 3.81 -18.41
CA ILE A 35 13.10 2.99 -18.95
C ILE A 35 13.12 2.99 -20.48
N GLU A 36 13.31 4.15 -21.11
CA GLU A 36 13.36 4.28 -22.58
C GLU A 36 14.55 3.54 -23.20
N ARG A 37 15.63 3.33 -22.44
CA ARG A 37 16.79 2.55 -22.86
C ARG A 37 16.58 1.04 -22.73
N LEU A 38 15.56 0.58 -22.00
CA LEU A 38 15.30 -0.85 -21.88
C LEU A 38 14.84 -1.39 -23.25
N PRO A 39 15.50 -2.41 -23.81
CA PRO A 39 15.13 -2.92 -25.12
C PRO A 39 13.68 -3.43 -25.08
N PRO A 40 12.85 -3.14 -26.10
CA PRO A 40 11.50 -3.67 -26.16
C PRO A 40 11.60 -5.19 -26.23
N ALA A 41 11.20 -5.85 -25.14
CA ALA A 41 11.25 -7.30 -25.09
C ALA A 41 10.21 -7.87 -26.08
N PRO A 42 10.56 -8.88 -26.89
CA PRO A 42 9.59 -9.54 -27.76
C PRO A 42 8.42 -10.05 -26.91
N PRO A 43 7.18 -10.01 -27.44
CA PRO A 43 6.01 -10.47 -26.71
C PRO A 43 6.15 -11.97 -26.45
N GLN A 44 6.50 -12.31 -25.22
CA GLN A 44 6.49 -13.67 -24.72
C GLN A 44 5.44 -13.73 -23.61
N PRO A 45 4.57 -14.75 -23.60
CA PRO A 45 3.64 -14.95 -22.51
C PRO A 45 4.43 -15.16 -21.22
N VAL A 46 4.10 -14.40 -20.18
CA VAL A 46 4.70 -14.57 -18.85
C VAL A 46 4.22 -15.90 -18.29
N THR A 47 5.14 -16.77 -17.90
CA THR A 47 4.79 -18.06 -17.31
C THR A 47 4.19 -17.87 -15.91
N GLU A 48 3.38 -18.82 -15.45
CA GLU A 48 2.76 -18.76 -14.12
C GLU A 48 3.82 -18.71 -12.99
N LEU A 49 4.92 -19.46 -13.16
CA LEU A 49 6.04 -19.46 -12.21
C LEU A 49 6.71 -18.09 -12.12
N GLU A 50 6.91 -17.42 -13.26
CA GLU A 50 7.43 -16.06 -13.29
C GLU A 50 6.46 -15.09 -12.62
N ARG A 51 5.16 -15.21 -12.87
CA ARG A 51 4.13 -14.38 -12.22
C ARG A 51 4.19 -14.49 -10.69
N ARG A 52 4.28 -15.71 -10.15
CA ARG A 52 4.41 -15.92 -8.70
C ARG A 52 5.69 -15.27 -8.14
N LYS A 53 6.80 -15.35 -8.86
CA LYS A 53 8.05 -14.66 -8.47
C LYS A 53 7.85 -13.14 -8.44
N LEU A 54 7.19 -12.56 -9.45
CA LEU A 54 6.90 -11.12 -9.47
C LEU A 54 6.06 -10.69 -8.27
N ILE A 55 4.96 -11.39 -7.99
CA ILE A 55 4.08 -11.10 -6.86
C ILE A 55 4.87 -11.14 -5.55
N LYS A 56 5.65 -12.20 -5.33
CA LYS A 56 6.47 -12.33 -4.12
C LYS A 56 7.47 -11.18 -3.98
N THR A 57 8.14 -10.80 -5.06
CA THR A 57 9.08 -9.67 -5.05
C THR A 57 8.36 -8.35 -4.74
N ILE A 58 7.18 -8.09 -5.31
CA ILE A 58 6.38 -6.88 -5.02
C ILE A 58 6.00 -6.83 -3.54
N VAL A 59 5.49 -7.93 -2.99
CA VAL A 59 5.12 -8.01 -1.56
C VAL A 59 6.34 -7.82 -0.67
N HIS A 60 7.49 -8.37 -1.06
CA HIS A 60 8.76 -8.13 -0.36
C HIS A 60 9.17 -6.66 -0.37
N VAL A 61 9.05 -5.98 -1.52
CA VAL A 61 9.36 -4.54 -1.64
C VAL A 61 8.51 -3.71 -0.68
N TYR A 62 7.19 -3.93 -0.68
CA TYR A 62 6.30 -3.22 0.24
C TYR A 62 6.55 -3.59 1.70
N GLY A 63 6.69 -4.89 2.01
CA GLY A 63 6.96 -5.37 3.36
C GLY A 63 8.24 -4.77 3.94
N ARG A 64 9.32 -4.73 3.15
CA ARG A 64 10.59 -4.14 3.58
C ARG A 64 10.45 -2.63 3.85
N ARG A 65 9.69 -1.92 3.00
CA ARG A 65 9.44 -0.50 3.21
C ARG A 65 8.68 -0.24 4.51
N LEU A 66 7.68 -1.08 4.83
CA LEU A 66 6.93 -1.00 6.10
C LEU A 66 7.82 -1.26 7.33
N GLU A 67 8.77 -2.19 7.24
CA GLU A 67 9.73 -2.48 8.31
C GLU A 67 10.65 -1.28 8.59
N ILE A 68 11.25 -0.71 7.53
CA ILE A 68 12.12 0.48 7.65
C ILE A 68 11.35 1.63 8.29
N SER A 69 10.08 1.81 7.92
CA SER A 69 9.21 2.86 8.46
C SER A 69 8.82 2.61 9.93
N GLY A 70 8.78 1.35 10.35
CA GLY A 70 8.54 0.94 11.74
C GLY A 70 9.76 1.06 12.66
N ASP A 71 10.97 0.87 12.11
CA ASP A 71 12.24 0.88 12.86
C ASP A 71 12.80 2.30 13.12
N VAL A 72 12.27 3.33 12.45
CA VAL A 72 12.55 4.74 12.79
C VAL A 72 11.87 5.07 14.12
N LYS A 73 12.54 4.68 15.21
CA LYS A 73 12.36 5.10 16.61
C LYS A 73 11.26 6.15 16.79
N SER A 74 10.05 5.73 17.17
CA SER A 74 9.18 6.35 18.19
C SER A 74 9.11 7.89 18.38
N LYS A 75 9.55 8.73 17.44
CA LYS A 75 9.73 10.17 17.65
C LYS A 75 9.15 11.08 16.57
N GLN A 76 8.51 10.56 15.52
CA GLN A 76 7.68 11.39 14.61
C GLN A 76 6.37 10.70 14.18
N VAL A 77 5.87 9.74 14.97
CA VAL A 77 4.52 9.18 14.79
C VAL A 77 3.42 10.21 15.15
N SER A 78 3.80 11.41 15.60
CA SER A 78 2.88 12.51 15.90
C SER A 78 2.29 13.23 14.68
N GLN A 79 2.68 12.90 13.44
CA GLN A 79 2.13 13.60 12.25
C GLN A 79 1.74 12.72 11.05
N GLY A 80 1.56 11.40 11.24
CA GLY A 80 0.69 10.54 10.41
C GLY A 80 0.79 10.59 8.88
N ARG A 81 1.85 11.16 8.31
CA ARG A 81 2.11 11.20 6.88
C ARG A 81 3.48 10.61 6.65
N PHE A 82 3.65 9.74 5.67
CA PHE A 82 5.01 9.48 5.16
C PHE A 82 5.63 10.84 4.81
N ASP A 83 6.83 11.07 5.33
CA ASP A 83 7.47 12.37 5.25
C ASP A 83 7.77 12.71 3.78
N VAL A 84 6.92 13.57 3.21
CA VAL A 84 7.02 14.07 1.82
C VAL A 84 8.37 14.78 1.57
N THR A 85 9.13 15.10 2.62
CA THR A 85 10.44 15.76 2.51
C THR A 85 11.59 14.79 2.24
N LYS A 86 11.37 13.48 2.29
CA LYS A 86 12.37 12.47 1.89
C LYS A 86 11.94 11.71 0.66
N THR A 87 12.94 11.45 -0.18
CA THR A 87 12.99 10.66 -1.41
C THR A 87 12.37 9.27 -1.26
N ASP A 88 11.06 9.20 -1.06
CA ASP A 88 10.33 7.96 -0.74
C ASP A 88 9.42 7.56 -1.89
N THR A 89 10.04 7.23 -3.02
CA THR A 89 9.33 6.75 -4.21
C THR A 89 9.29 5.23 -4.21
N VAL A 90 8.39 4.66 -5.02
CA VAL A 90 8.43 3.22 -5.27
C VAL A 90 9.76 2.79 -5.85
N TYR A 91 10.44 3.66 -6.61
CA TYR A 91 11.78 3.40 -7.14
C TYR A 91 12.80 3.19 -6.03
N GLU A 92 12.86 4.10 -5.05
CA GLU A 92 13.78 3.95 -3.92
C GLU A 92 13.45 2.71 -3.09
N SER A 93 12.16 2.36 -2.99
CA SER A 93 11.72 1.13 -2.33
C SER A 93 12.23 -0.13 -3.06
N VAL A 94 12.11 -0.18 -4.39
CA VAL A 94 12.63 -1.28 -5.21
C VAL A 94 14.15 -1.36 -5.12
N LYS A 95 14.83 -0.23 -5.30
CA LYS A 95 16.29 -0.15 -5.25
C LYS A 95 16.84 -0.67 -3.93
N GLU A 96 16.25 -0.25 -2.82
CA GLU A 96 16.67 -0.67 -1.48
C GLU A 96 16.43 -2.17 -1.24
N SER A 97 15.27 -2.69 -1.66
CA SER A 97 14.99 -4.12 -1.57
C SER A 97 15.98 -4.95 -2.39
N PHE A 98 16.29 -4.55 -3.62
CA PHE A 98 17.25 -5.25 -4.45
C PHE A 98 18.69 -5.11 -3.94
N ARG A 99 19.06 -3.96 -3.36
CA ARG A 99 20.38 -3.79 -2.71
C ARG A 99 20.59 -4.78 -1.58
N THR A 100 19.56 -4.97 -0.76
CA THR A 100 19.63 -5.87 0.39
C THR A 100 19.87 -7.33 -0.04
N VAL A 101 19.33 -7.73 -1.19
CA VAL A 101 19.43 -9.10 -1.71
C VAL A 101 20.68 -9.33 -2.56
N TYR A 102 21.06 -8.34 -3.40
CA TYR A 102 22.06 -8.52 -4.45
C TYR A 102 23.32 -7.64 -4.30
N GLY A 103 23.38 -6.76 -3.29
CA GLY A 103 24.55 -5.91 -3.02
C GLY A 103 24.50 -4.53 -3.69
N VAL A 104 25.67 -3.96 -4.01
CA VAL A 104 25.81 -2.58 -4.50
C VAL A 104 25.38 -2.46 -5.98
N PHE A 105 24.85 -1.29 -6.37
CA PHE A 105 24.45 -0.96 -7.75
C PHE A 105 25.59 -0.23 -8.47
N ASP A 106 26.48 -0.99 -9.11
CA ASP A 106 27.66 -0.52 -9.84
C ASP A 106 27.77 -1.20 -11.23
N ASN A 107 26.66 -1.24 -12.00
CA ASN A 107 26.49 -2.11 -13.17
C ASN A 107 26.54 -3.62 -12.84
N SER A 108 26.16 -3.96 -11.62
CA SER A 108 26.17 -5.31 -11.07
C SER A 108 24.99 -6.17 -11.54
N PRO A 109 25.02 -7.49 -11.25
CA PRO A 109 23.85 -8.35 -11.40
C PRO A 109 22.57 -7.79 -10.76
N ALA A 110 22.68 -6.99 -9.69
CA ALA A 110 21.54 -6.36 -9.02
C ALA A 110 20.75 -5.43 -9.95
N GLU A 111 21.45 -4.59 -10.73
CA GLU A 111 20.84 -3.64 -11.65
C GLU A 111 20.18 -4.35 -12.84
N LYS A 112 20.83 -5.40 -13.36
CA LYS A 112 20.26 -6.26 -14.39
C LYS A 112 18.99 -6.96 -13.90
N SER A 113 19.03 -7.57 -12.73
CA SER A 113 17.86 -8.25 -12.14
C SER A 113 16.71 -7.28 -11.82
N MET A 114 17.01 -6.05 -11.40
CA MET A 114 16.00 -5.00 -11.21
C MET A 114 15.34 -4.63 -12.56
N GLY A 115 16.13 -4.42 -13.61
CA GLY A 115 15.62 -4.14 -14.96
C GLY A 115 14.75 -5.27 -15.51
N GLU A 116 15.19 -6.52 -15.37
CA GLU A 116 14.42 -7.72 -15.75
C GLU A 116 13.09 -7.80 -15.00
N PHE A 117 13.10 -7.54 -13.69
CA PHE A 117 11.90 -7.51 -12.86
C PHE A 117 10.89 -6.45 -13.33
N LEU A 118 11.34 -5.21 -13.57
CA LEU A 118 10.45 -4.13 -14.02
C LEU A 118 9.88 -4.39 -15.41
N MET A 119 10.70 -4.91 -16.33
CA MET A 119 10.23 -5.30 -17.67
C MET A 119 9.19 -6.42 -17.61
N ALA A 120 9.34 -7.36 -16.68
CA ALA A 120 8.35 -8.41 -16.47
C ALA A 120 7.05 -7.86 -15.86
N CYS A 121 7.12 -6.92 -14.90
CA CYS A 121 5.94 -6.23 -14.36
C CYS A 121 5.16 -5.47 -15.44
N ALA A 122 5.83 -4.84 -16.40
CA ALA A 122 5.17 -4.12 -17.50
C ALA A 122 4.35 -5.03 -18.44
N LYS A 123 4.64 -6.34 -18.48
CA LYS A 123 3.96 -7.33 -19.33
C LYS A 123 2.68 -7.90 -18.71
N VAL A 124 2.55 -7.89 -17.39
CA VAL A 124 1.40 -8.46 -16.68
C VAL A 124 0.34 -7.39 -16.46
N ARG A 125 -0.88 -7.62 -16.96
CA ARG A 125 -2.00 -6.66 -16.89
C ARG A 125 -3.28 -7.21 -16.26
N ASP A 126 -3.34 -8.52 -16.09
CA ASP A 126 -4.48 -9.25 -15.55
C ASP A 126 -4.41 -9.44 -14.03
N ASP A 127 -3.28 -9.10 -13.40
CA ASP A 127 -3.09 -9.13 -11.95
C ASP A 127 -3.18 -7.72 -11.36
N ILE A 128 -4.07 -7.52 -10.38
CA ILE A 128 -4.32 -6.21 -9.77
C ILE A 128 -3.09 -5.67 -9.06
N LYS A 129 -2.36 -6.52 -8.35
CA LYS A 129 -1.20 -6.14 -7.55
C LYS A 129 -0.04 -5.73 -8.44
N VAL A 130 0.22 -6.51 -9.49
CA VAL A 130 1.24 -6.18 -10.48
C VAL A 130 0.84 -4.91 -11.23
N THR A 131 -0.42 -4.77 -11.62
CA THR A 131 -0.91 -3.57 -12.29
C THR A 131 -0.76 -2.33 -11.41
N LEU A 132 -1.17 -2.40 -10.13
CA LEU A 132 -1.08 -1.29 -9.20
C LEU A 132 0.39 -0.90 -8.95
N PHE A 133 1.26 -1.88 -8.74
CA PHE A 133 2.71 -1.67 -8.64
C PHE A 133 3.28 -0.99 -9.89
N SER A 134 2.95 -1.50 -11.08
CA SER A 134 3.36 -0.95 -12.37
C SER A 134 2.89 0.50 -12.57
N ARG A 135 1.71 0.87 -12.05
CA ARG A 135 1.23 2.25 -12.08
C ARG A 135 2.00 3.18 -11.15
N PHE A 136 2.40 2.71 -9.96
CA PHE A 136 3.30 3.47 -9.09
C PHE A 136 4.69 3.62 -9.70
N ALA A 137 5.21 2.55 -10.31
CA ALA A 137 6.55 2.49 -10.93
C ALA A 137 6.61 3.14 -12.32
N TRP A 138 5.49 3.72 -12.78
CA TRP A 138 5.35 4.41 -14.07
C TRP A 138 5.64 3.55 -15.30
N LEU A 139 5.43 2.24 -15.16
CA LEU A 139 5.51 1.25 -16.24
C LEU A 139 4.21 1.18 -17.06
N HIS A 140 3.16 1.88 -16.62
CA HIS A 140 1.84 1.95 -17.26
C HIS A 140 1.50 3.39 -17.68
N GLN A 141 0.60 3.57 -18.66
CA GLN A 141 0.16 4.89 -19.12
C GLN A 141 -0.63 5.66 -18.04
N ASP A 142 -1.53 4.95 -17.36
CA ASP A 142 -2.29 5.45 -16.22
C ASP A 142 -1.43 5.47 -14.93
N ARG A 143 -0.51 6.43 -14.85
CA ARG A 143 0.47 6.58 -13.77
C ARG A 143 -0.19 7.09 -12.48
N LEU A 144 0.28 6.61 -11.33
CA LEU A 144 -0.14 7.11 -10.02
C LEU A 144 0.90 8.07 -9.43
N SER A 145 0.46 9.03 -8.62
CA SER A 145 1.35 10.02 -7.99
C SER A 145 2.10 9.42 -6.79
N VAL A 146 3.15 10.11 -6.33
CA VAL A 146 3.87 9.73 -5.10
C VAL A 146 2.97 9.86 -3.88
N ASP A 147 2.09 10.85 -3.88
CA ASP A 147 1.11 11.05 -2.79
C ASP A 147 0.16 9.85 -2.68
N THR A 148 -0.30 9.30 -3.82
CA THR A 148 -1.09 8.06 -3.86
C THR A 148 -0.27 6.85 -3.39
N TYR A 149 1.03 6.78 -3.73
CA TYR A 149 1.92 5.72 -3.26
C TYR A 149 2.06 5.74 -1.73
N HIS A 150 2.26 6.92 -1.15
CA HIS A 150 2.30 7.09 0.31
C HIS A 150 0.99 6.71 0.97
N PHE A 151 -0.15 7.14 0.40
CA PHE A 151 -1.46 6.73 0.90
C PHE A 151 -1.63 5.20 0.87
N PHE A 152 -1.16 4.55 -0.20
CA PHE A 152 -1.16 3.09 -0.31
C PHE A 152 -0.29 2.43 0.77
N LEU A 153 0.91 2.95 1.04
CA LEU A 153 1.77 2.44 2.12
C LEU A 153 1.13 2.63 3.49
N GLU A 154 0.48 3.76 3.75
CA GLU A 154 -0.25 3.97 5.02
C GLU A 154 -1.48 3.09 5.15
N THR A 155 -2.13 2.79 4.03
CA THR A 155 -3.22 1.82 4.00
C THR A 155 -2.73 0.46 4.49
N LEU A 156 -1.61 -0.01 3.93
CA LEU A 156 -0.97 -1.25 4.34
C LEU A 156 -0.49 -1.21 5.79
N ASP A 157 0.14 -0.12 6.22
CA ASP A 157 0.64 0.01 7.59
C ASP A 157 -0.50 0.05 8.62
N CYS A 158 -1.61 0.73 8.28
CA CYS A 158 -2.82 0.72 9.10
C CYS A 158 -3.38 -0.70 9.23
N LEU A 159 -3.53 -1.43 8.13
CA LEU A 159 -3.99 -2.82 8.17
C LEU A 159 -3.04 -3.70 8.99
N ARG A 160 -1.72 -3.57 8.78
CA ARG A 160 -0.69 -4.26 9.56
C ARG A 160 -0.85 -4.02 11.06
N ARG A 161 -1.07 -2.76 11.47
CA ARG A 161 -1.26 -2.39 12.89
C ARG A 161 -2.57 -2.92 13.45
N LEU A 162 -3.67 -2.85 12.69
CA LEU A 162 -4.97 -3.36 13.09
C LEU A 162 -4.96 -4.89 13.27
N MET A 163 -4.29 -5.60 12.35
CA MET A 163 -4.24 -7.07 12.37
C MET A 163 -3.22 -7.65 13.35
N GLY A 164 -2.23 -6.85 13.77
CA GLY A 164 -1.22 -7.25 14.75
C GLY A 164 -0.50 -8.54 14.36
N VAL A 165 -0.58 -9.56 15.21
CA VAL A 165 0.08 -10.86 15.01
C VAL A 165 -0.39 -11.59 13.74
N ASN A 166 -1.62 -11.33 13.28
CA ASN A 166 -2.20 -11.99 12.10
C ASN A 166 -1.62 -11.45 10.78
N TRP A 167 -0.95 -10.29 10.81
CA TRP A 167 -0.38 -9.69 9.59
C TRP A 167 0.61 -10.61 8.88
N ARG A 168 1.45 -11.35 9.62
CA ARG A 168 2.45 -12.25 9.02
C ARG A 168 1.82 -13.39 8.21
N THR A 169 0.63 -13.82 8.60
CA THR A 169 -0.13 -14.84 7.86
C THR A 169 -0.68 -14.23 6.58
N VAL A 170 -1.34 -13.08 6.68
CA VAL A 170 -1.88 -12.37 5.51
C VAL A 170 -0.77 -11.98 4.53
N GLN A 171 0.39 -11.54 5.00
CA GLN A 171 1.52 -11.25 4.13
C GLN A 171 1.98 -12.49 3.34
N ARG A 172 2.04 -13.67 3.96
CA ARG A 172 2.38 -14.93 3.26
C ARG A 172 1.31 -15.33 2.24
N GLU A 173 0.04 -15.14 2.56
CA GLU A 173 -1.06 -15.36 1.62
C GLU A 173 -1.05 -14.33 0.48
N TRP A 174 -0.57 -13.12 0.76
CA TRP A 174 -0.47 -12.05 -0.23
C TRP A 174 0.61 -12.35 -1.27
N GLU A 175 1.73 -12.94 -0.84
CA GLU A 175 2.76 -13.49 -1.73
C GLU A 175 2.23 -14.61 -2.64
N GLN A 176 1.16 -15.29 -2.22
CA GLN A 176 0.51 -16.37 -2.97
C GLN A 176 -0.69 -15.91 -3.80
N GLY A 177 -1.11 -14.65 -3.66
CA GLY A 177 -2.27 -14.09 -4.36
C GLY A 177 -3.62 -14.49 -3.76
N THR A 178 -3.66 -14.89 -2.49
CA THR A 178 -4.89 -15.34 -1.81
C THR A 178 -5.17 -14.57 -0.52
N ALA A 179 -4.51 -13.44 -0.30
CA ALA A 179 -4.67 -12.66 0.92
C ALA A 179 -6.08 -12.12 1.08
N MET A 180 -6.66 -12.45 2.24
CA MET A 180 -7.96 -11.99 2.66
C MET A 180 -7.84 -11.20 3.96
N VAL A 181 -8.61 -10.12 4.06
CA VAL A 181 -8.72 -9.29 5.26
C VAL A 181 -10.09 -9.49 5.87
N PRO A 182 -10.19 -9.88 7.14
CA PRO A 182 -11.47 -9.92 7.83
C PRO A 182 -12.21 -8.57 7.79
N MET A 183 -13.53 -8.62 7.56
CA MET A 183 -14.36 -7.43 7.33
C MET A 183 -14.33 -6.43 8.50
N ASN A 184 -14.20 -6.92 9.73
CA ASN A 184 -14.06 -6.07 10.92
C ASN A 184 -12.81 -5.18 10.83
N PHE A 185 -11.67 -5.68 10.32
CA PHE A 185 -10.46 -4.88 10.11
C PHE A 185 -10.62 -3.90 8.95
N ALA A 186 -11.35 -4.28 7.88
CA ALA A 186 -11.69 -3.36 6.80
C ALA A 186 -12.57 -2.19 7.31
N PHE A 187 -13.57 -2.45 8.15
CA PHE A 187 -14.36 -1.40 8.78
C PHE A 187 -13.58 -0.57 9.80
N ALA A 188 -12.71 -1.20 10.59
CA ALA A 188 -11.83 -0.47 11.52
C ALA A 188 -10.87 0.46 10.77
N TYR A 189 -10.36 0.02 9.62
CA TYR A 189 -9.60 0.85 8.69
C TYR A 189 -10.44 2.04 8.20
N LEU A 190 -11.66 1.77 7.71
CA LEU A 190 -12.55 2.83 7.20
C LEU A 190 -12.91 3.85 8.28
N ALA A 191 -13.13 3.40 9.52
CA ALA A 191 -13.36 4.30 10.66
C ALA A 191 -12.19 5.26 10.88
N ASN A 192 -10.94 4.80 10.68
CA ASN A 192 -9.76 5.67 10.74
C ASN A 192 -9.68 6.60 9.50
N ALA A 193 -9.78 6.03 8.30
CA ALA A 193 -9.62 6.78 7.04
C ALA A 193 -10.70 7.85 6.82
N TYR A 194 -11.91 7.59 7.31
CA TYR A 194 -13.06 8.51 7.25
C TYR A 194 -13.34 9.23 8.57
N ASN A 195 -12.57 8.95 9.63
CA ASN A 195 -12.73 9.53 10.95
C ASN A 195 -14.18 9.46 11.48
N THR A 196 -14.80 8.28 11.39
CA THR A 196 -16.21 8.02 11.73
C THR A 196 -16.35 6.90 12.76
N ASP A 197 -17.43 6.94 13.55
CA ASP A 197 -17.84 5.86 14.47
C ASP A 197 -18.76 4.83 13.77
N GLU A 198 -19.31 5.19 12.61
CA GLU A 198 -20.26 4.38 11.85
C GLU A 198 -19.69 4.07 10.45
N PRO A 199 -18.64 3.23 10.33
CA PRO A 199 -18.04 2.91 9.05
C PRO A 199 -18.98 2.12 8.11
N GLU A 200 -20.01 1.48 8.66
CA GLU A 200 -21.04 0.75 7.91
C GLU A 200 -21.98 1.68 7.13
N ALA A 201 -22.17 2.92 7.60
CA ALA A 201 -23.01 3.92 6.95
C ALA A 201 -22.29 4.67 5.82
N LEU A 202 -21.01 4.37 5.55
CA LEU A 202 -20.23 5.07 4.55
C LEU A 202 -20.70 4.74 3.12
N PRO A 203 -20.70 5.71 2.18
CA PRO A 203 -21.04 5.47 0.77
C PRO A 203 -20.12 4.48 0.03
N ILE A 204 -18.98 4.10 0.64
CA ILE A 204 -18.09 3.07 0.12
C ILE A 204 -18.61 1.65 0.39
N GLN A 205 -19.51 1.47 1.37
CA GLN A 205 -19.98 0.15 1.82
C GLN A 205 -20.51 -0.73 0.68
N PRO A 206 -21.37 -0.25 -0.25
CA PRO A 206 -21.89 -1.11 -1.31
C PRO A 206 -20.79 -1.61 -2.27
N ARG A 207 -19.69 -0.86 -2.39
CA ARG A 207 -18.54 -1.22 -3.23
C ARG A 207 -17.60 -2.17 -2.49
N LEU A 208 -17.44 -1.97 -1.18
CA LEU A 208 -16.73 -2.92 -0.32
C LEU A 208 -17.44 -4.29 -0.34
N MET A 209 -18.76 -4.34 -0.17
CA MET A 209 -19.52 -5.59 -0.17
C MET A 209 -19.40 -6.40 -1.47
N ARG A 210 -19.10 -5.77 -2.61
CA ARG A 210 -18.88 -6.45 -3.91
C ARG A 210 -17.57 -7.22 -3.98
N ILE A 211 -16.61 -6.87 -3.14
CA ILE A 211 -15.29 -7.51 -3.06
C ILE A 211 -15.18 -8.40 -1.81
N CYS A 212 -16.28 -8.58 -1.08
CA CYS A 212 -16.36 -9.48 0.06
C CYS A 212 -16.82 -10.88 -0.36
N THR A 213 -16.28 -11.89 0.31
CA THR A 213 -16.65 -13.30 0.16
C THR A 213 -16.96 -13.88 1.53
N ALA A 214 -17.93 -14.79 1.60
CA ALA A 214 -18.20 -15.53 2.84
C ALA A 214 -17.05 -16.52 3.09
N SER A 215 -16.50 -16.51 4.30
CA SER A 215 -15.57 -17.56 4.70
C SER A 215 -16.25 -18.93 4.68
N ARG A 216 -15.53 -19.95 4.24
CA ARG A 216 -16.04 -21.34 4.24
C ARG A 216 -16.00 -21.98 5.63
N THR A 217 -15.19 -21.44 6.53
CA THR A 217 -14.88 -22.03 7.84
C THR A 217 -15.36 -21.18 9.00
N SER A 218 -15.67 -19.90 8.77
CA SER A 218 -16.21 -18.98 9.76
C SER A 218 -17.44 -18.27 9.20
N SER A 219 -18.31 -17.77 10.09
CA SER A 219 -19.42 -16.89 9.72
C SER A 219 -18.96 -15.47 9.34
N GLU A 220 -17.65 -15.25 9.23
CA GLU A 220 -17.05 -13.96 8.98
C GLU A 220 -16.94 -13.68 7.47
N MET A 221 -17.22 -12.43 7.09
CA MET A 221 -17.00 -11.95 5.74
C MET A 221 -15.52 -11.57 5.58
N LEU A 222 -14.94 -11.98 4.45
CA LEU A 222 -13.55 -11.72 4.10
C LEU A 222 -13.48 -10.81 2.88
N VAL A 223 -12.56 -9.86 2.89
CA VAL A 223 -12.33 -8.91 1.80
C VAL A 223 -11.03 -9.27 1.09
N ASP A 224 -11.05 -9.39 -0.23
CA ASP A 224 -9.82 -9.56 -1.00
C ASP A 224 -8.89 -8.33 -0.82
N LEU A 225 -7.65 -8.58 -0.38
CA LEU A 225 -6.71 -7.51 -0.04
C LEU A 225 -6.35 -6.64 -1.25
N ASP A 226 -6.10 -7.24 -2.41
CA ASP A 226 -5.70 -6.49 -3.61
C ASP A 226 -6.84 -5.60 -4.11
N GLN A 227 -8.06 -6.13 -4.10
CA GLN A 227 -9.28 -5.39 -4.44
C GLN A 227 -9.54 -4.26 -3.44
N PHE A 228 -9.33 -4.52 -2.15
CA PHE A 228 -9.48 -3.51 -1.10
C PHE A 228 -8.49 -2.36 -1.28
N LEU A 229 -7.21 -2.66 -1.49
CA LEU A 229 -6.17 -1.66 -1.74
C LEU A 229 -6.47 -0.84 -2.99
N LEU A 230 -6.89 -1.50 -4.08
CA LEU A 230 -7.30 -0.80 -5.31
C LEU A 230 -8.51 0.10 -5.08
N LEU A 231 -9.51 -0.36 -4.33
CA LEU A 231 -10.69 0.43 -3.98
C LEU A 231 -10.29 1.68 -3.17
N MET A 232 -9.42 1.53 -2.15
CA MET A 232 -8.97 2.65 -1.35
C MET A 232 -8.15 3.66 -2.14
N VAL A 233 -7.26 3.19 -3.03
CA VAL A 233 -6.53 4.07 -3.97
C VAL A 233 -7.51 4.85 -4.86
N LYS A 234 -8.56 4.21 -5.36
CA LYS A 234 -9.61 4.89 -6.15
C LYS A 234 -10.38 5.91 -5.32
N GLU A 235 -10.72 5.61 -4.07
CA GLU A 235 -11.37 6.57 -3.17
C GLU A 235 -10.49 7.79 -2.90
N TYR A 236 -9.20 7.55 -2.66
CA TYR A 236 -8.24 8.62 -2.42
C TYR A 236 -8.09 9.54 -3.63
N ASN A 237 -7.84 8.97 -4.81
CA ASN A 237 -7.67 9.74 -6.04
C ASN A 237 -8.97 10.46 -6.48
N SER A 238 -10.14 9.96 -6.07
CA SER A 238 -11.42 10.62 -6.32
C SER A 238 -11.76 11.71 -5.29
N GLY A 239 -10.87 11.98 -4.32
CA GLY A 239 -11.13 12.92 -3.22
C GLY A 239 -12.21 12.46 -2.22
N ARG A 240 -12.63 11.19 -2.29
CA ARG A 240 -13.67 10.62 -1.42
C ARG A 240 -13.11 10.12 -0.10
N CYS A 241 -11.82 9.80 -0.01
CA CYS A 241 -11.15 9.45 1.23
C CYS A 241 -10.57 10.72 1.89
N PRO A 242 -11.09 11.17 3.03
CA PRO A 242 -10.80 12.50 3.56
C PRO A 242 -9.44 12.60 4.27
N VAL A 243 -8.93 11.48 4.81
CA VAL A 243 -7.73 11.47 5.64
C VAL A 243 -6.89 10.23 5.34
N TYR A 244 -5.59 10.40 5.49
CA TYR A 244 -4.65 9.34 5.72
C TYR A 244 -5.00 8.56 7.01
N PRO A 245 -5.09 7.22 6.94
CA PRO A 245 -5.64 6.40 8.02
C PRO A 245 -4.83 6.48 9.33
N LEU A 246 -3.58 6.92 9.28
CA LEU A 246 -2.70 7.02 10.45
C LEU A 246 -2.57 8.43 11.04
N VAL A 247 -3.19 9.46 10.43
CA VAL A 247 -3.14 10.84 10.96
C VAL A 247 -4.04 11.03 12.18
N GLN A 248 -5.18 10.36 12.22
CA GLN A 248 -6.14 10.43 13.33
C GLN A 248 -6.64 9.02 13.68
N PRO A 249 -5.78 8.17 14.24
CA PRO A 249 -6.17 6.80 14.57
C PRO A 249 -7.28 6.80 15.62
N ARG A 250 -8.44 6.19 15.30
CA ARG A 250 -9.53 5.92 16.25
C ARG A 250 -9.44 4.53 16.84
N ASN A 251 -9.30 3.54 15.97
CA ASN A 251 -9.29 2.12 16.31
C ASN A 251 -7.87 1.54 16.37
N ILE A 252 -6.85 2.34 16.07
CA ILE A 252 -5.45 1.99 16.38
C ILE A 252 -5.14 2.52 17.78
N THR A 253 -5.87 1.99 18.76
CA THR A 253 -5.60 2.20 20.18
C THR A 253 -5.08 0.88 20.73
N ALA A 254 -3.78 0.86 21.03
CA ALA A 254 -3.17 -0.11 21.94
C ALA A 254 -3.38 -1.62 21.64
N GLY A 255 -3.18 -2.04 20.38
CA GLY A 255 -2.96 -3.46 20.04
C GLY A 255 -1.72 -4.11 20.70
N VAL A 256 -1.02 -3.37 21.57
CA VAL A 256 0.00 -3.88 22.49
C VAL A 256 -0.54 -4.04 23.92
N ALA A 257 -1.50 -3.21 24.36
CA ALA A 257 -1.98 -3.23 25.75
C ALA A 257 -3.09 -4.28 26.00
N GLU A 258 -3.98 -4.54 25.03
CA GLU A 258 -5.04 -5.55 25.23
C GLU A 258 -4.51 -6.99 25.13
N HIS A 259 -3.42 -7.23 24.39
CA HIS A 259 -2.78 -8.55 24.36
C HIS A 259 -1.91 -8.81 25.60
N GLN A 260 -1.31 -7.77 26.18
CA GLN A 260 -0.65 -7.90 27.49
C GLN A 260 -1.65 -8.07 28.64
N SER A 261 -2.81 -7.40 28.60
CA SER A 261 -3.85 -7.60 29.61
C SER A 261 -4.43 -9.02 29.58
N ARG A 262 -4.51 -9.65 28.39
CA ARG A 262 -4.96 -11.05 28.28
C ARG A 262 -3.92 -12.07 28.73
N LEU A 263 -2.63 -11.83 28.48
CA LEU A 263 -1.55 -12.71 28.95
C LEU A 263 -1.37 -12.62 30.48
N VAL A 264 -1.48 -11.43 31.06
CA VAL A 264 -1.44 -11.23 32.52
C VAL A 264 -2.69 -11.84 33.20
N SER A 265 -3.85 -11.84 32.54
CA SER A 265 -5.06 -12.49 33.07
C SER A 265 -5.09 -14.02 32.91
N LEU A 266 -4.16 -14.59 32.15
CA LEU A 266 -4.06 -16.04 31.91
C LEU A 266 -2.93 -16.72 32.70
N GLY A 267 -2.19 -15.99 33.53
CA GLY A 267 -1.21 -16.57 34.46
C GLY A 267 -0.09 -17.35 33.77
N LEU A 268 0.50 -16.77 32.72
CA LEU A 268 1.80 -17.19 32.16
C LEU A 268 2.81 -16.05 32.28
#